data_AF-A0AAV0XNF8-F1
#
_entry.id   AF-A0AAV0XNF8-F1
#
_cell.length_a   1.000
_cell.length_b   1.000
_cell.length_c   1.000
_cell.angle_alpha   90.00
_cell.angle_beta   90.00
_cell.angle_gamma   90.00
#
_symmetry.space_group_name_H-M   'P 1'
#
loop_
_entity.id
_entity.type
_entity.pdbx_description
1 polymer ?
#
loop_
_entity_poly.entity_id
_entity_poly.type
_entity_poly.pdbx_seq_one_letter_code
_entity_poly.pdbx_strand_id
1 'polypeptide(L)'
;MEWSNEKVLTLIELYHSRPVLWDCKLKDYKDRNKRHDAFIEIAVSFGVEKDEIERKLKNLLCHLSREIKKEKDSVKSGGGTEEVYKSKWFAYESMLFLKDRNRPKEMTDTQVMKFFF
;
A
#
# COMPACT_ATOMS: atom_id res chain seq x y z
N MET A 1 -1.75 -6.90 -19.38
CA MET A 1 -2.87 -7.58 -18.68
C MET A 1 -3.97 -6.57 -18.34
N GLU A 2 -5.26 -6.94 -18.44
CA GLU A 2 -6.36 -6.12 -17.90
C GLU A 2 -6.55 -6.38 -16.40
N TRP A 3 -6.47 -5.32 -15.61
CA TRP A 3 -6.57 -5.33 -14.16
C TRP A 3 -7.97 -4.92 -13.71
N SER A 4 -8.85 -5.89 -13.53
CA SER A 4 -10.19 -5.69 -12.97
C SER A 4 -10.12 -5.38 -11.47
N ASN A 5 -11.16 -4.76 -10.92
CA ASN A 5 -11.22 -4.40 -9.49
C ASN A 5 -11.00 -5.61 -8.58
N GLU A 6 -11.60 -6.76 -8.91
CA GLU A 6 -11.44 -8.01 -8.16
C GLU A 6 -9.98 -8.48 -8.14
N LYS A 7 -9.28 -8.47 -9.28
CA LYS A 7 -7.86 -8.83 -9.37
C LYS A 7 -6.99 -7.90 -8.52
N VAL A 8 -7.31 -6.62 -8.51
CA VAL A 8 -6.60 -5.63 -7.69
C VAL A 8 -6.84 -5.92 -6.20
N LEU A 9 -8.07 -6.22 -5.79
CA LEU A 9 -8.38 -6.61 -4.41
C LEU A 9 -7.63 -7.87 -3.99
N THR A 10 -7.68 -8.92 -4.80
CA THR A 10 -6.93 -10.16 -4.55
C THR A 10 -5.42 -9.89 -4.46
N LEU A 11 -4.87 -9.02 -5.30
CA LEU A 11 -3.46 -8.66 -5.24
C LEU A 11 -3.11 -7.99 -3.90
N ILE A 12 -3.98 -7.10 -3.42
CA ILE A 12 -3.82 -6.42 -2.15
C ILE A 12 -3.92 -7.40 -0.98
N GLU A 13 -4.85 -8.35 -1.04
CA GLU A 13 -4.99 -9.39 -0.01
C GLU A 13 -3.78 -10.32 0.05
N LEU A 14 -3.26 -10.76 -1.11
CA LEU A 14 -2.04 -11.57 -1.16
C LEU A 14 -0.82 -10.81 -0.67
N TYR A 15 -0.75 -9.50 -0.94
CA TYR A 15 0.28 -8.62 -0.40
C TYR A 15 0.13 -8.47 1.12
N HIS A 16 -1.09 -8.26 1.61
CA HIS A 16 -1.40 -8.14 3.04
C HIS A 16 -1.04 -9.41 3.81
N SER A 17 -1.38 -10.58 3.27
CA SER A 17 -1.08 -11.90 3.86
C SER A 17 0.42 -12.18 4.00
N ARG A 18 1.28 -11.46 3.24
CA ARG A 18 2.73 -11.63 3.23
C ARG A 18 3.43 -10.46 3.92
N PRO A 19 3.58 -10.50 5.26
CA PRO A 19 4.22 -9.41 6.00
C PRO A 19 5.70 -9.22 5.63
N VAL A 20 6.37 -10.20 5.03
CA VAL A 20 7.74 -10.05 4.50
C VAL A 20 7.85 -8.94 3.44
N LEU A 21 6.76 -8.62 2.73
CA LEU A 21 6.74 -7.62 1.67
C LEU A 21 6.53 -6.19 2.18
N TRP A 22 5.78 -6.04 3.26
CA TRP A 22 5.41 -4.73 3.79
C TRP A 22 5.97 -4.49 5.18
N ASP A 23 5.92 -5.44 6.11
CA ASP A 23 6.25 -5.25 7.52
C ASP A 23 7.75 -5.04 7.78
N CYS A 24 8.15 -3.78 7.94
CA CYS A 24 9.51 -3.39 8.25
C CYS A 24 10.00 -3.80 9.64
N LYS A 25 9.10 -4.27 10.53
CA LYS A 25 9.47 -4.77 11.86
C LYS A 25 9.97 -6.22 11.81
N LEU A 26 9.65 -6.96 10.75
CA LEU A 26 10.17 -8.32 10.59
C LEU A 26 11.66 -8.27 10.27
N LYS A 27 12.45 -9.13 10.93
CA LYS A 27 13.86 -9.35 10.57
C LYS A 27 13.98 -9.80 9.11
N ASP A 28 13.04 -10.62 8.66
CA ASP A 28 12.91 -11.11 7.29
C ASP A 28 12.60 -10.02 6.26
N TYR A 29 12.13 -8.83 6.67
CA TYR A 29 12.00 -7.72 5.74
C TYR A 29 13.37 -7.30 5.18
N LYS A 30 14.46 -7.45 5.92
CA LYS A 30 15.81 -7.16 5.39
C LYS A 30 16.28 -8.22 4.38
N ASP A 31 15.63 -9.38 4.34
CA ASP A 31 16.01 -10.47 3.45
C ASP A 31 15.47 -10.22 2.04
N ARG A 32 16.39 -9.93 1.11
CA ARG A 32 16.04 -9.65 -0.29
C ARG A 32 15.49 -10.89 -1.00
N ASN A 33 15.94 -12.09 -0.61
CA ASN A 33 15.50 -13.32 -1.24
C ASN A 33 14.06 -13.62 -0.86
N LYS A 34 13.71 -13.52 0.43
CA LYS A 34 12.32 -13.74 0.87
C LYS A 34 11.32 -12.76 0.26
N ARG A 35 11.72 -11.49 0.07
CA ARG A 35 10.87 -10.55 -0.68
C ARG A 35 10.72 -10.95 -2.13
N HIS A 36 11.81 -11.36 -2.77
CA HIS A 36 11.79 -11.80 -4.15
C HIS A 36 10.87 -13.02 -4.31
N ASP A 37 11.03 -14.05 -3.47
CA ASP A 37 10.19 -15.25 -3.47
C ASP A 37 8.72 -14.89 -3.26
N ALA A 38 8.41 -14.04 -2.29
CA ALA A 38 7.04 -13.59 -2.04
C ALA A 38 6.41 -12.88 -3.26
N PHE A 39 7.16 -12.08 -4.01
CA PHE A 39 6.67 -11.49 -5.26
C PHE A 39 6.50 -12.53 -6.37
N ILE A 40 7.43 -13.50 -6.49
CA ILE A 40 7.33 -14.60 -7.45
C ILE A 40 6.06 -15.42 -7.17
N GLU A 41 5.78 -15.76 -5.91
CA GLU A 41 4.57 -16.50 -5.55
C GLU A 41 3.28 -15.77 -5.97
N ILE A 42 3.22 -14.46 -5.75
CA ILE A 42 2.08 -13.64 -6.21
C ILE A 42 2.01 -13.67 -7.74
N ALA A 43 3.15 -13.50 -8.42
CA ALA A 43 3.22 -13.51 -9.87
C ALA A 43 2.75 -14.84 -10.47
N VAL A 44 3.18 -15.96 -9.89
CA VAL A 44 2.73 -17.32 -10.24
C VAL A 44 1.23 -17.48 -10.02
N SER A 45 0.70 -16.99 -8.89
CA SER A 45 -0.75 -17.05 -8.61
C SER A 45 -1.60 -16.28 -9.62
N PHE A 46 -1.06 -15.20 -10.21
CA PHE A 46 -1.72 -14.40 -11.23
C PHE A 46 -1.37 -14.84 -12.66
N GLY A 47 -0.42 -15.76 -12.84
CA GLY A 47 0.09 -16.18 -14.15
C GLY A 47 0.79 -15.06 -14.91
N VAL A 48 1.48 -14.15 -14.20
CA VAL A 48 2.21 -13.01 -14.79
C VAL A 48 3.65 -12.96 -14.32
N GLU A 49 4.43 -12.07 -14.90
CA GLU A 49 5.78 -11.79 -14.41
C GLU A 49 5.78 -10.95 -13.13
N LYS A 50 6.80 -11.19 -12.30
CA LYS A 50 7.10 -10.42 -11.08
C LYS A 50 7.10 -8.91 -11.33
N ASP A 51 7.71 -8.48 -12.42
CA ASP A 51 7.84 -7.06 -12.75
C ASP A 51 6.48 -6.39 -13.01
N GLU A 52 5.53 -7.11 -13.60
CA GLU A 52 4.16 -6.63 -13.82
C GLU A 52 3.40 -6.47 -12.48
N ILE A 53 3.58 -7.42 -11.56
CA ILE A 53 3.06 -7.33 -10.19
C ILE A 53 3.66 -6.11 -9.47
N GLU A 54 4.98 -5.95 -9.50
CA GLU A 54 5.67 -4.84 -8.86
C GLU A 54 5.24 -3.49 -9.42
N ARG A 55 5.15 -3.35 -10.74
CA ARG A 55 4.64 -2.13 -11.39
C ARG A 55 3.22 -1.83 -10.96
N LYS A 56 2.34 -2.85 -10.93
CA LYS A 56 0.95 -2.64 -10.55
C LYS A 56 0.83 -2.22 -9.09
N LEU A 57 1.50 -2.94 -8.19
CA LEU A 57 1.56 -2.59 -6.76
C LEU A 57 2.10 -1.18 -6.56
N LYS A 58 3.20 -0.82 -7.23
CA LYS A 58 3.77 0.54 -7.16
C LYS A 58 2.77 1.61 -7.57
N ASN A 59 2.01 1.39 -8.65
CA ASN A 59 0.97 2.32 -9.08
C ASN A 59 -0.15 2.45 -8.04
N LEU A 60 -0.61 1.34 -7.46
CA LEU A 60 -1.62 1.34 -6.41
C LEU A 60 -1.14 2.08 -5.15
N LEU A 61 0.08 1.81 -4.69
CA LEU A 61 0.68 2.46 -3.51
C LEU A 61 0.92 3.95 -3.73
N CYS A 62 1.30 4.35 -4.94
CA CYS A 62 1.40 5.75 -5.33
C CYS A 62 0.03 6.44 -5.29
N HIS A 63 -1.02 5.78 -5.80
CA HIS A 63 -2.39 6.28 -5.74
C HIS A 63 -2.85 6.44 -4.28
N LEU A 64 -2.67 5.41 -3.45
CA LEU A 64 -2.94 5.44 -2.01
C LEU A 64 -2.23 6.62 -1.32
N SER A 65 -0.94 6.81 -1.60
CA SER A 65 -0.15 7.89 -0.98
C SER A 65 -0.70 9.27 -1.33
N ARG A 66 -1.18 9.47 -2.57
CA ARG A 66 -1.81 10.72 -3.00
C ARG A 66 -3.16 10.93 -2.30
N GLU A 67 -3.94 9.87 -2.14
CA GLU A 67 -5.21 9.92 -1.42
C GLU A 67 -5.01 10.24 0.07
N ILE A 68 -4.09 9.56 0.74
CA ILE A 68 -3.71 9.84 2.13
C ILE A 68 -3.22 11.29 2.28
N LYS A 69 -2.41 11.78 1.33
CA LYS A 69 -1.94 13.17 1.36
C LYS A 69 -3.09 14.16 1.26
N LYS A 70 -4.02 13.97 0.30
CA LYS A 70 -5.22 14.79 0.17
C LYS A 70 -6.07 14.80 1.44
N GLU A 71 -6.29 13.63 2.04
CA GLU A 71 -7.02 13.50 3.30
C GLU A 71 -6.34 14.33 4.42
N LYS A 72 -5.01 14.21 4.57
CA LYS A 72 -4.22 14.97 5.55
C LYS A 72 -4.24 16.48 5.30
N ASP A 73 -4.04 16.92 4.06
CA ASP A 73 -4.06 18.33 3.68
C ASP A 73 -5.45 18.97 3.92
N SER A 74 -6.52 18.18 3.70
CA SER A 74 -7.90 18.60 3.99
C SER A 74 -8.13 18.79 5.50
N VAL A 75 -7.54 17.95 6.35
CA VAL A 75 -7.62 18.09 7.81
C VAL A 75 -6.81 19.29 8.32
N LYS A 76 -5.66 19.58 7.71
CA LYS A 76 -4.73 20.64 8.17
C LYS A 76 -5.21 22.07 7.85
N SER A 77 -6.06 22.25 6.85
CA SER A 77 -6.49 23.59 6.37
C SER A 77 -7.68 24.22 7.12
N GLY A 78 -8.17 23.63 8.21
CA GLY A 78 -8.94 24.37 9.23
C GLY A 78 -10.17 25.15 8.76
N GLY A 79 -11.12 24.49 8.08
CA GLY A 79 -12.48 24.98 7.89
C GLY A 79 -13.46 23.94 8.43
N GLY A 80 -14.22 24.28 9.47
CA GLY A 80 -15.06 23.35 10.20
C GLY A 80 -16.18 22.73 9.36
N THR A 81 -15.95 21.52 8.88
CA THR A 81 -16.97 20.51 8.60
C THR A 81 -16.28 19.16 8.62
N GLU A 82 -16.74 18.26 9.50
CA GLU A 82 -16.23 16.89 9.70
C GLU A 82 -16.53 15.97 8.51
N GLU A 83 -16.18 16.38 7.30
CA GLU A 83 -16.20 15.51 6.14
C GLU A 83 -14.79 14.98 5.93
N VAL A 84 -14.40 14.01 6.77
CA VAL A 84 -13.22 13.19 6.50
C VAL A 84 -13.37 12.65 5.08
N TYR A 85 -12.50 13.08 4.17
CA TYR A 85 -12.52 12.66 2.78
C TYR A 85 -12.40 11.13 2.74
N LYS A 86 -13.54 10.44 2.60
CA LYS A 86 -13.57 9.00 2.38
C LYS A 86 -13.27 8.79 0.90
N SER A 87 -12.03 8.43 0.62
CA SER A 87 -11.63 7.98 -0.70
C SER A 87 -12.62 6.95 -1.23
N LYS A 88 -13.28 7.28 -2.35
CA LYS A 88 -14.23 6.39 -3.05
C LYS A 88 -13.53 5.24 -3.79
N TRP A 89 -12.22 5.10 -3.58
CA TRP A 89 -11.43 4.12 -4.28
C TRP A 89 -11.65 2.75 -3.65
N PHE A 90 -12.13 1.80 -4.45
CA PHE A 90 -12.50 0.45 -3.99
C PHE A 90 -11.36 -0.30 -3.27
N ALA A 91 -10.11 0.02 -3.59
CA ALA A 91 -8.92 -0.56 -2.98
C ALA A 91 -8.40 0.21 -1.75
N TYR A 92 -8.97 1.39 -1.45
CA TYR A 92 -8.56 2.20 -0.31
C TYR A 92 -8.76 1.45 1.00
N GLU A 93 -9.96 0.89 1.21
CA GLU A 93 -10.28 0.14 2.43
C GLU A 93 -9.36 -1.07 2.62
N SER A 94 -9.13 -1.85 1.55
CA SER A 94 -8.23 -3.00 1.59
C SER A 94 -6.77 -2.62 1.80
N MET A 95 -6.35 -1.39 1.54
CA MET A 95 -4.98 -0.90 1.77
C MET A 95 -4.81 -0.11 3.07
N LEU A 96 -5.89 0.14 3.83
CA LEU A 96 -5.83 0.88 5.10
C LEU A 96 -4.92 0.22 6.15
N PHE A 97 -4.69 -1.09 6.08
CA PHE A 97 -3.75 -1.78 6.99
C PHE A 97 -2.32 -1.21 6.89
N LEU A 98 -1.93 -0.65 5.74
CA LEU A 98 -0.65 0.03 5.56
C LEU A 98 -0.60 1.37 6.29
N LYS A 99 -1.76 2.04 6.43
CA LYS A 99 -1.92 3.30 7.15
C LYS A 99 -1.85 3.09 8.65
N ASP A 100 -2.45 2.01 9.17
CA ASP A 100 -2.48 1.70 10.60
C ASP A 100 -1.06 1.51 11.18
N ARG A 101 -0.15 0.93 10.38
CA ARG A 101 1.27 0.78 10.72
C ARG A 101 2.00 2.12 10.92
N ASN A 102 1.52 3.20 10.30
CA ASN A 102 2.15 4.52 10.32
C ASN A 102 1.43 5.49 11.25
N ARG A 103 0.86 5.02 12.36
CA ARG A 103 0.69 5.83 13.57
C ARG A 103 1.99 5.84 14.40
N PRO A 104 2.95 6.76 14.16
CA PRO A 104 3.72 7.25 15.27
C PRO A 104 2.77 8.03 16.17
N LYS A 105 2.88 7.80 17.48
CA LYS A 105 2.56 8.81 18.48
C LYS A 105 3.39 10.04 18.09
N GLU A 106 2.78 10.97 17.35
CA GLU A 106 3.38 12.22 16.87
C GLU A 106 4.71 12.06 16.09
N MET A 107 4.69 12.05 14.75
CA MET A 107 5.89 12.44 14.00
C MET A 107 5.63 12.92 12.57
N THR A 108 6.38 13.95 12.21
CA THR A 108 6.26 14.86 11.07
C THR A 108 6.49 14.25 9.68
N ASP A 109 5.93 14.98 8.71
CA ASP A 109 5.54 14.67 7.32
C ASP A 109 6.60 14.13 6.33
N THR A 110 7.81 13.75 6.73
CA THR A 110 8.90 13.59 5.73
C THR A 110 9.29 12.15 5.40
N GLN A 111 8.84 11.13 6.16
CA GLN A 111 9.41 9.77 6.02
C GLN A 111 8.52 8.74 5.29
N VAL A 112 7.27 9.07 4.95
CA VAL A 112 6.36 8.11 4.32
C VAL A 112 6.87 7.64 2.95
N MET A 113 7.62 8.48 2.23
CA MET A 113 8.18 8.13 0.91
C MET A 113 9.31 7.09 0.96
N LYS A 114 9.97 6.87 2.10
CA LYS A 114 11.04 5.86 2.23
C LYS A 114 10.50 4.43 2.40
N PHE A 115 9.22 4.27 2.75
CA PHE A 115 8.61 2.95 2.92
C PHE A 115 7.99 2.38 1.63
N PHE A 116 7.87 3.21 0.60
CA PHE A 116 7.28 2.87 -0.69
C PHE A 116 8.30 2.80 -1.85
N PHE A 117 9.61 2.85 -1.54
CA PHE A 117 10.72 2.74 -2.49
C PHE A 117 11.78 1.75 -2.01
#